data_AF-A0A0B8QPU6-F1
#
_entry.id   AF-A0A0B8QPU6-F1
#
_cell.length_a   1.000
_cell.length_b   1.000
_cell.length_c   1.000
_cell.angle_alpha   90.00
_cell.angle_beta   90.00
_cell.angle_gamma   90.00
#
_symmetry.space_group_name_H-M   'P 1'
#
loop_
_entity.id
_entity.type
_entity.pdbx_description
1 polymer ?
#
loop_
_entity_poly.entity_id
_entity_poly.type
_entity_poly.pdbx_seq_one_letter_code
_entity_poly.pdbx_strand_id
1 'polypeptide(L)'
;MRDGGRLPLSQFVLQGDLEYVQSSDVQGALSRILPLGTFMTQDVDELQQAVESLPWVANASIRKQWPNTVKVFVVEHHPMAVWNGNALLDDNAVVFQADVGGLHQQDQDIVRLYGPENSSQKVLDTWHKITPKIQALGLEITSVVLNDRQAWQLILDNGIR
;
A
#
# COMPACT_ATOMS: atom_id res chain seq x y z
N MET A 1 -46.78 -20.47 4.87
CA MET A 1 -45.86 -20.31 3.73
C MET A 1 -44.73 -19.40 4.19
N ARG A 2 -43.49 -19.90 4.25
CA ARG A 2 -42.32 -19.06 4.57
C ARG A 2 -41.87 -18.44 3.26
N ASP A 3 -42.10 -17.14 3.08
CA ASP A 3 -41.45 -16.40 2.01
C ASP A 3 -39.94 -16.44 2.27
N GLY A 4 -39.23 -17.19 1.43
CA GLY A 4 -37.77 -17.12 1.34
C GLY A 4 -37.41 -15.76 0.78
N GLY A 5 -37.36 -14.76 1.67
CA GLY A 5 -36.91 -13.42 1.34
C GLY A 5 -35.51 -13.51 0.74
N ARG A 6 -35.42 -13.34 -0.58
CA ARG A 6 -34.15 -13.10 -1.25
C ARG A 6 -33.52 -11.91 -0.53
N LEU A 7 -32.43 -12.13 0.17
CA LEU A 7 -31.67 -11.05 0.78
C LEU A 7 -31.35 -10.05 -0.35
N PRO A 8 -31.63 -8.75 -0.16
CA PRO A 8 -31.29 -7.76 -1.18
C PRO A 8 -29.79 -7.87 -1.46
N LEU A 9 -29.40 -7.82 -2.73
CA LEU A 9 -27.99 -7.76 -3.09
C LEU A 9 -27.36 -6.61 -2.32
N SER A 10 -26.44 -6.95 -1.41
CA SER A 10 -25.68 -5.97 -0.67
C SER A 10 -24.74 -5.29 -1.64
N GLN A 11 -24.84 -3.97 -1.77
CA GLN A 11 -23.96 -3.17 -2.61
C GLN A 11 -22.86 -2.56 -1.75
N PHE A 12 -21.68 -2.33 -2.33
CA PHE A 12 -20.64 -1.53 -1.69
C PHE A 12 -20.34 -0.28 -2.51
N VAL A 13 -19.91 0.76 -1.81
CA VAL A 13 -19.42 2.00 -2.41
C VAL A 13 -17.98 2.19 -1.92
N LEU A 14 -17.04 2.15 -2.86
CA LEU A 14 -15.64 2.44 -2.59
C LEU A 14 -15.41 3.96 -2.59
N GLN A 15 -14.69 4.44 -1.59
CA GLN A 15 -14.34 5.84 -1.41
C GLN A 15 -12.86 5.94 -1.00
N GLY A 16 -12.20 7.03 -1.39
CA GLY A 16 -10.79 7.27 -1.15
C GLY A 16 -10.20 8.09 -2.30
N ASP A 17 -8.96 8.54 -2.13
CA ASP A 17 -8.12 9.00 -3.24
C ASP A 17 -7.28 7.80 -3.66
N LEU A 18 -7.64 7.18 -4.78
CA LEU A 18 -7.20 5.83 -5.14
C LEU A 18 -6.51 5.84 -6.50
N GLU A 19 -5.25 5.40 -6.53
CA GLU A 19 -4.48 5.22 -7.76
C GLU A 19 -4.28 3.74 -8.10
N TYR A 20 -4.15 2.89 -7.08
CA TYR A 20 -3.79 1.48 -7.23
C TYR A 20 -4.95 0.51 -6.98
N VAL A 21 -5.82 0.79 -6.02
CA VAL A 21 -6.91 -0.08 -5.57
C VAL A 21 -8.16 0.19 -6.41
N GLN A 22 -8.60 -0.83 -7.13
CA GLN A 22 -9.82 -0.75 -7.93
C GLN A 22 -11.02 -1.36 -7.19
N SER A 23 -12.23 -0.96 -7.61
CA SER A 23 -13.47 -1.54 -7.08
C SER A 23 -13.53 -3.06 -7.26
N SER A 24 -12.95 -3.60 -8.33
CA SER A 24 -12.87 -5.05 -8.57
C SER A 24 -12.00 -5.78 -7.53
N ASP A 25 -10.93 -5.15 -7.05
CA ASP A 25 -10.04 -5.75 -6.06
C ASP A 25 -10.74 -5.87 -4.71
N VAL A 26 -11.41 -4.80 -4.29
CA VAL A 26 -12.25 -4.76 -3.09
C VAL A 26 -13.40 -5.76 -3.20
N GLN A 27 -14.10 -5.80 -4.34
CA GLN A 27 -15.15 -6.79 -4.56
C GLN A 27 -14.61 -8.22 -4.47
N GLY A 28 -13.44 -8.47 -5.07
CA GLY A 28 -12.76 -9.76 -5.04
C GLY A 28 -12.37 -10.17 -3.64
N ALA A 29 -11.79 -9.27 -2.85
CA ALA A 29 -11.44 -9.51 -1.45
C ALA A 29 -12.68 -9.86 -0.60
N LEU A 30 -13.74 -9.06 -0.70
CA LEU A 30 -14.98 -9.28 0.06
C LEU A 30 -15.70 -10.57 -0.37
N SER A 31 -15.63 -10.95 -1.65
CA SER A 31 -16.27 -12.17 -2.17
C SER A 31 -15.57 -13.46 -1.75
N ARG A 32 -14.29 -13.40 -1.33
CA ARG A 32 -13.58 -14.59 -0.81
C ARG A 32 -14.10 -15.05 0.54
N ILE A 33 -14.62 -14.11 1.33
CA ILE A 33 -15.16 -14.41 2.65
C ILE A 33 -16.63 -14.84 2.56
N LEU A 34 -17.36 -14.40 1.50
CA LEU A 34 -18.81 -14.48 1.48
C LEU A 34 -19.41 -14.75 0.10
N PRO A 35 -20.51 -15.52 0.02
CA PRO A 35 -21.40 -15.49 -1.14
C PRO A 35 -21.99 -14.08 -1.32
N LEU A 36 -22.12 -13.62 -2.57
CA LEU A 36 -22.71 -12.32 -2.92
C LEU A 36 -24.07 -12.11 -2.21
N GLY A 37 -24.21 -11.02 -1.46
CA GLY A 37 -25.50 -10.58 -0.88
C GLY A 37 -25.63 -10.60 0.65
N THR A 38 -24.62 -11.07 1.41
CA THR A 38 -24.68 -11.19 2.88
C THR A 38 -23.86 -10.16 3.66
N PHE A 39 -23.28 -9.12 3.04
CA PHE A 39 -22.41 -8.17 3.75
C PHE A 39 -23.07 -7.49 4.96
N MET A 40 -24.39 -7.26 4.92
CA MET A 40 -25.12 -6.61 6.01
C MET A 40 -25.11 -7.41 7.32
N THR A 41 -25.02 -8.74 7.27
CA THR A 41 -25.12 -9.61 8.46
C THR A 41 -23.78 -9.99 9.07
N GLN A 42 -22.65 -9.58 8.46
CA GLN A 42 -21.31 -10.00 8.87
C GLN A 42 -20.68 -9.09 9.91
N ASP A 43 -19.58 -9.52 10.52
CA ASP A 43 -18.78 -8.61 11.32
C ASP A 43 -18.17 -7.52 10.41
N VAL A 44 -18.15 -6.27 10.88
CA VAL A 44 -17.51 -5.18 10.16
C VAL A 44 -15.98 -5.37 10.16
N ASP A 45 -15.44 -5.93 11.24
CA ASP A 45 -14.00 -6.13 11.43
C ASP A 45 -13.46 -7.18 10.44
N GLU A 46 -14.22 -8.25 10.17
CA GLU A 46 -13.87 -9.25 9.16
C GLU A 46 -13.85 -8.66 7.75
N LEU A 47 -14.84 -7.82 7.42
CA LEU A 47 -14.85 -7.13 6.13
C LEU A 47 -13.67 -6.16 6.02
N GLN A 48 -13.33 -5.47 7.11
CA GLN A 48 -12.22 -4.52 7.13
C GLN A 48 -10.89 -5.23 6.89
N GLN A 49 -10.64 -6.32 7.63
CA GLN A 49 -9.45 -7.16 7.46
C GLN A 49 -9.34 -7.73 6.04
N ALA A 50 -10.47 -8.07 5.41
CA ALA A 50 -10.48 -8.51 4.02
C ALA A 50 -9.90 -7.45 3.08
N VAL A 51 -10.34 -6.20 3.25
CA VAL A 51 -9.91 -5.08 2.41
C VAL A 51 -8.47 -4.68 2.74
N GLU A 52 -8.10 -4.66 4.02
CA GLU A 52 -6.72 -4.39 4.47
C GLU A 52 -5.73 -5.48 4.06
N SER A 53 -6.21 -6.67 3.66
CA SER A 53 -5.33 -7.71 3.09
C SER A 53 -4.87 -7.41 1.66
N LEU A 54 -5.45 -6.40 1.00
CA LEU A 54 -5.01 -5.96 -0.32
C LEU A 54 -3.64 -5.26 -0.21
N PRO A 55 -2.65 -5.63 -1.05
CA PRO A 55 -1.27 -5.10 -1.02
C PRO A 55 -1.11 -3.59 -0.88
N TRP A 56 -1.96 -2.83 -1.58
CA TRP A 56 -1.88 -1.38 -1.68
C TRP A 56 -2.66 -0.64 -0.58
N VAL A 57 -3.40 -1.37 0.27
CA VAL A 57 -4.25 -0.75 1.30
C VAL A 57 -3.45 -0.55 2.58
N ALA A 58 -3.18 0.71 2.93
CA ALA A 58 -2.58 1.08 4.20
C ALA A 58 -3.59 0.99 5.35
N ASN A 59 -4.84 1.40 5.08
CA ASN A 59 -5.93 1.30 6.03
C ASN A 59 -7.27 1.20 5.32
N ALA A 60 -8.22 0.48 5.91
CA ALA A 60 -9.60 0.53 5.46
C ALA A 60 -10.55 0.85 6.63
N SER A 61 -11.63 1.56 6.32
CA SER A 61 -12.73 1.77 7.25
C SER A 61 -14.04 1.36 6.60
N ILE A 62 -14.81 0.54 7.31
CA ILE A 62 -16.07 0.01 6.79
C ILE A 62 -17.25 0.53 7.61
N ARG A 63 -18.25 1.04 6.91
CA ARG A 63 -19.49 1.53 7.52
C ARG A 63 -20.70 0.96 6.81
N LYS A 64 -21.56 0.29 7.57
CA LYS A 64 -22.86 -0.15 7.09
C LYS A 64 -23.86 1.01 7.06
N GLN A 65 -24.58 1.12 5.95
CA GLN A 65 -25.68 2.02 5.75
C GLN A 65 -26.91 1.20 5.34
N TRP A 66 -27.88 1.13 6.25
CA TRP A 66 -29.16 0.49 5.99
C TRP A 66 -29.89 1.17 4.81
N PRO A 67 -30.65 0.41 3.99
CA PRO A 67 -31.00 -0.99 4.20
C PRO A 67 -29.97 -2.03 3.70
N ASN A 68 -29.08 -1.70 2.75
CA ASN A 68 -28.27 -2.71 2.06
C ASN A 68 -26.92 -2.22 1.49
N THR A 69 -26.35 -1.13 2.01
CA THR A 69 -25.11 -0.54 1.47
C THR A 69 -23.96 -0.65 2.46
N VAL A 70 -22.79 -1.09 2.01
CA VAL A 70 -21.52 -0.96 2.73
C VAL A 70 -20.72 0.18 2.12
N LYS A 71 -20.33 1.18 2.91
CA LYS A 71 -19.31 2.15 2.51
C LYS A 71 -17.95 1.61 2.92
N VAL A 72 -17.05 1.52 1.96
CA VAL A 72 -15.67 1.11 2.16
C VAL A 72 -14.80 2.31 1.85
N PHE A 73 -14.18 2.87 2.87
CA PHE A 73 -13.18 3.93 2.72
C PHE A 73 -11.80 3.29 2.76
N VAL A 74 -10.98 3.57 1.75
CA VAL A 74 -9.63 3.03 1.62
C VAL A 74 -8.63 4.17 1.62
N VAL A 75 -7.53 3.98 2.36
CA VAL A 75 -6.31 4.77 2.28
C VAL A 75 -5.24 3.88 1.68
N GLU A 76 -4.64 4.33 0.58
CA GLU A 76 -3.56 3.60 -0.09
C GLU A 76 -2.21 3.90 0.55
N HIS A 77 -1.28 2.96 0.42
CA HIS A 77 0.14 3.26 0.60
C HIS A 77 0.63 4.15 -0.55
N HIS A 78 1.39 5.19 -0.23
CA HIS A 78 2.07 6.03 -1.21
C HIS A 78 3.52 5.57 -1.35
N PRO A 79 3.91 4.90 -2.45
CA PRO A 79 5.24 4.33 -2.59
C PRO A 79 6.29 5.45 -2.72
N MET A 80 7.25 5.48 -1.80
CA MET A 80 8.39 6.41 -1.80
C MET A 80 9.69 5.78 -2.27
N ALA A 81 9.86 4.48 -2.04
CA ALA A 81 11.04 3.76 -2.44
C ALA A 81 10.76 2.27 -2.68
N VAL A 82 11.61 1.64 -3.49
CA VAL A 82 11.70 0.18 -3.50
C VAL A 82 12.56 -0.25 -2.32
N TRP A 83 12.02 -1.11 -1.46
CA TRP A 83 12.71 -1.66 -0.30
C TRP A 83 13.26 -3.05 -0.60
N ASN A 84 14.57 -3.23 -0.41
CA ASN A 84 15.27 -4.51 -0.57
C ASN A 84 15.02 -5.23 -1.92
N GLY A 85 14.60 -4.49 -2.95
CA GLY A 85 14.40 -4.96 -4.31
C GLY A 85 13.07 -5.69 -4.59
N ASN A 86 12.28 -6.03 -3.58
CA ASN A 86 11.04 -6.81 -3.75
C ASN A 86 9.84 -6.29 -2.96
N ALA A 87 10.03 -5.29 -2.10
CA ALA A 87 8.97 -4.64 -1.36
C ALA A 87 8.95 -3.15 -1.71
N LEU A 88 7.91 -2.46 -1.26
CA LEU A 88 7.82 -1.01 -1.33
C LEU A 88 7.89 -0.43 0.09
N LEU A 89 8.33 0.81 0.16
CA LEU A 89 8.39 1.60 1.37
C LEU A 89 7.53 2.85 1.15
N ASP A 90 6.62 3.12 2.07
CA ASP A 90 5.82 4.34 2.02
C ASP A 90 6.49 5.54 2.75
N ASP A 91 5.80 6.67 2.72
CA ASP A 91 6.18 7.93 3.38
C ASP A 91 6.28 7.83 4.91
N ASN A 92 5.61 6.86 5.52
CA ASN A 92 5.65 6.55 6.95
C ASN A 92 6.69 5.48 7.30
N ALA A 93 7.57 5.14 6.35
CA ALA A 93 8.55 4.07 6.46
C ALA A 93 7.99 2.67 6.74
N VAL A 94 6.72 2.45 6.39
CA VAL A 94 6.07 1.14 6.43
C VAL A 94 6.47 0.38 5.19
N VAL A 95 7.01 -0.82 5.41
CA VAL A 95 7.35 -1.75 4.32
C VAL A 95 6.11 -2.56 4.00
N PHE A 96 5.65 -2.50 2.74
CA PHE A 96 4.49 -3.24 2.26
C PHE A 96 4.83 -4.06 1.01
N GLN A 97 4.09 -5.17 0.84
CA GLN A 97 4.34 -6.15 -0.23
C GLN A 97 3.38 -5.91 -1.39
N ALA A 98 3.82 -5.14 -2.38
CA ALA A 98 3.09 -4.92 -3.63
C ALA A 98 4.01 -5.16 -4.83
N ASP A 99 3.40 -5.40 -6.00
CA ASP A 99 4.15 -5.64 -7.23
C ASP A 99 4.86 -4.37 -7.68
N VAL A 100 6.20 -4.37 -7.59
CA VAL A 100 7.06 -3.27 -8.05
C VAL A 100 6.89 -3.03 -9.56
N GLY A 101 6.56 -4.08 -10.34
CA GLY A 101 6.27 -3.94 -11.77
C GLY A 101 4.92 -3.30 -12.07
N GLY A 102 4.03 -3.24 -11.07
CA GLY A 102 2.72 -2.60 -11.15
C GLY A 102 2.71 -1.11 -10.81
N LEU A 103 3.87 -0.50 -10.50
CA LEU A 103 3.99 0.93 -10.28
C LEU A 103 3.56 1.72 -11.52
N HIS A 104 2.77 2.77 -11.30
CA HIS A 104 2.42 3.71 -12.36
C HIS A 104 3.67 4.37 -12.92
N GLN A 105 3.63 4.81 -14.17
CA GLN A 105 4.81 5.34 -14.86
C GLN A 105 5.47 6.51 -14.11
N GLN A 106 4.68 7.31 -13.39
CA GLN A 106 5.16 8.42 -12.55
C GLN A 106 5.96 7.96 -11.32
N ASP A 107 5.78 6.72 -10.88
CA ASP A 107 6.40 6.15 -9.67
C ASP A 107 7.50 5.12 -9.99
N GLN A 108 7.89 4.97 -11.26
CA GLN A 108 8.92 3.99 -11.66
C GLN A 108 10.35 4.43 -11.34
N ASP A 109 10.58 5.74 -11.23
CA ASP A 109 11.91 6.33 -11.00
C ASP A 109 12.20 6.59 -9.51
N ILE A 110 11.49 5.92 -8.60
CA ILE A 110 11.72 6.02 -7.15
C ILE A 110 13.06 5.38 -6.73
N VAL A 111 13.63 5.91 -5.64
CA VAL A 111 14.91 5.46 -5.09
C VAL A 111 14.83 4.01 -4.62
N ARG A 112 15.97 3.29 -4.68
CA ARG A 112 16.08 1.95 -4.08
C ARG A 112 16.77 2.04 -2.72
N LEU A 113 16.09 1.62 -1.67
CA LEU A 113 16.59 1.63 -0.31
C LEU A 113 16.80 0.20 0.18
N TYR A 114 17.93 -0.03 0.83
CA TYR A 114 18.32 -1.34 1.34
C TYR A 114 18.72 -1.24 2.80
N GLY A 115 18.29 -2.22 3.60
CA GLY A 115 18.60 -2.27 5.01
C GLY A 115 18.21 -3.58 5.69
N PRO A 116 18.80 -3.86 6.86
CA PRO A 116 18.34 -4.95 7.72
C PRO A 116 16.90 -4.75 8.19
N GLU A 117 16.32 -5.79 8.78
CA GLU A 117 15.01 -5.72 9.40
C GLU A 117 14.95 -4.60 10.44
N ASN A 118 13.80 -3.93 10.54
CA ASN A 118 13.57 -2.80 11.45
C ASN A 118 14.50 -1.59 11.23
N SER A 119 15.08 -1.42 10.03
CA SER A 119 15.90 -0.26 9.67
C SER A 119 15.28 0.69 8.64
N SER A 120 14.07 0.40 8.17
CA SER A 120 13.38 1.17 7.11
C SER A 120 13.33 2.66 7.41
N GLN A 121 12.87 3.04 8.62
CA GLN A 121 12.83 4.44 9.07
C GLN A 121 14.22 5.08 9.03
N LYS A 122 15.23 4.40 9.56
CA LYS A 122 16.61 4.94 9.61
C LYS A 122 17.17 5.18 8.21
N VAL A 123 16.89 4.28 7.27
CA VAL A 123 17.33 4.40 5.88
C VAL A 123 16.58 5.52 5.17
N LEU A 124 15.26 5.61 5.33
CA LEU A 124 14.43 6.68 4.77
C LEU A 124 14.87 8.07 5.28
N ASP A 125 15.06 8.22 6.60
CA ASP A 125 15.51 9.47 7.22
C ASP A 125 16.89 9.87 6.71
N THR A 126 17.79 8.90 6.55
CA THR A 126 19.14 9.15 6.05
C THR A 126 19.09 9.63 4.61
N TRP A 127 18.31 8.96 3.75
CA TRP A 127 18.09 9.37 2.38
C TRP A 127 17.54 10.80 2.30
N HIS A 128 16.43 11.11 3.00
CA HIS A 128 15.88 12.47 3.06
C HIS A 128 16.90 13.53 3.49
N LYS A 129 17.78 13.20 4.45
CA LYS A 129 18.79 14.12 4.96
C LYS A 129 19.91 14.43 3.95
N ILE A 130 20.28 13.47 3.11
CA ILE A 130 21.41 13.62 2.18
C ILE A 130 20.97 14.07 0.79
N THR A 131 19.75 13.73 0.35
CA THR A 131 19.24 14.03 -0.99
C THR A 131 19.40 15.51 -1.37
N PRO A 132 19.04 16.51 -0.53
CA PRO A 132 19.20 17.92 -0.91
C PRO A 132 20.66 18.32 -1.15
N LYS A 133 21.61 17.68 -0.47
CA LYS A 133 23.05 17.98 -0.63
C LYS A 133 23.59 17.42 -1.94
N ILE A 134 23.13 16.23 -2.33
CA ILE A 134 23.53 15.59 -3.58
C ILE A 134 22.88 16.32 -4.77
N GLN A 135 21.59 16.69 -4.64
CA GLN A 135 20.89 17.50 -5.65
C GLN A 135 21.53 18.87 -5.86
N ALA A 136 22.06 19.51 -4.81
CA ALA A 136 22.80 20.77 -4.94
C ALA A 136 24.08 20.65 -5.79
N LEU A 137 24.59 19.43 -5.98
CA LEU A 137 25.73 19.13 -6.86
C LEU A 137 25.29 18.76 -8.28
N GLY A 138 23.98 18.79 -8.58
CA GLY A 138 23.42 18.36 -9.87
C GLY A 138 23.45 16.85 -10.07
N LEU A 139 23.42 16.08 -8.99
CA LEU A 139 23.44 14.61 -8.98
C LEU A 139 22.18 14.07 -8.31
N GLU A 140 21.86 12.81 -8.59
CA GLU A 140 20.72 12.11 -7.99
C GLU A 140 21.16 10.81 -7.31
N ILE A 141 20.46 10.43 -6.24
CA ILE A 141 20.72 9.18 -5.53
C ILE A 141 19.81 8.11 -6.11
N THR A 142 20.42 7.10 -6.74
CA THR A 142 19.70 5.94 -7.27
C THR A 142 19.54 4.84 -6.22
N SER A 143 20.47 4.73 -5.27
CA SER A 143 20.33 3.77 -4.16
C SER A 143 21.02 4.20 -2.87
N VAL A 144 20.44 3.78 -1.74
CA VAL A 144 21.05 3.87 -0.41
C VAL A 144 21.06 2.49 0.22
N VAL A 145 22.23 2.05 0.69
CA VAL A 145 22.41 0.74 1.31
C VAL A 145 22.94 0.91 2.74
N LEU A 146 22.21 0.36 3.71
CA LEU A 146 22.67 0.12 5.06
C LEU A 146 22.91 -1.37 5.24
N ASN A 147 24.15 -1.77 5.52
CA ASN A 147 24.45 -3.19 5.78
C ASN A 147 24.34 -3.54 7.28
N ASP A 148 24.39 -4.84 7.59
CA ASP A 148 24.33 -5.35 8.97
C ASP A 148 25.44 -4.82 9.89
N ARG A 149 26.58 -4.40 9.30
CA ARG A 149 27.71 -3.79 10.00
C ARG A 149 27.54 -2.28 10.20
N GLN A 150 26.36 -1.73 9.96
CA GLN A 150 26.03 -0.30 10.06
C GLN A 150 26.86 0.59 9.13
N ALA A 151 27.40 0.05 8.04
CA ALA A 151 28.07 0.84 7.02
C ALA A 151 27.07 1.30 5.96
N TRP A 152 27.24 2.54 5.52
CA TRP A 152 26.44 3.16 4.48
C TRP A 152 27.16 3.14 3.14
N GLN A 153 26.43 2.85 2.08
CA GLN A 153 26.87 3.01 0.71
C GLN A 153 25.78 3.76 -0.07
N LEU A 154 26.20 4.68 -0.93
CA LEU A 154 25.32 5.49 -1.77
C LEU A 154 25.65 5.18 -3.22
N ILE A 155 24.65 5.06 -4.08
CA ILE A 155 24.85 4.90 -5.52
C ILE A 155 24.19 6.08 -6.20
N LEU A 156 24.92 6.75 -7.08
CA LEU A 156 24.46 7.93 -7.79
C LEU A 156 24.08 7.59 -9.24
N ASP A 157 23.33 8.48 -9.88
CA ASP A 157 22.92 8.42 -11.29
C ASP A 157 24.10 8.32 -12.26
N ASN A 158 25.23 8.95 -11.93
CA ASN A 158 26.46 8.90 -12.71
C ASN A 158 27.33 7.65 -12.47
N GLY A 159 26.87 6.70 -11.65
CA GLY A 159 27.57 5.44 -11.36
C GLY A 159 28.63 5.51 -10.26
N ILE A 160 28.81 6.67 -9.59
CA ILE A 160 29.66 6.77 -8.40
C ILE A 160 29.01 6.01 -7.23
N ARG A 161 29.85 5.33 -6.43
CA ARG A 161 29.45 4.56 -5.26
C ARG A 161 30.32 4.82 -4.03
#